data_AF-X1AJZ1-F1
#
_entry.id   AF-X1AJZ1-F1
#
_cell.length_a   1.000
_cell.length_b   1.000
_cell.length_c   1.000
_cell.angle_alpha   90.00
_cell.angle_beta   90.00
_cell.angle_gamma   90.00
#
_symmetry.space_group_name_H-M   'P 1'
#
loop_
_entity.id
_entity.type
_entity.pdbx_description
1 polymer ?
#
loop_
_entity_poly.entity_id
_entity_poly.type
_entity_poly.pdbx_seq_one_letter_code
_entity_poly.pdbx_strand_id
1 'polypeptide(L)'
;MQGGALPLDLSLIVKARGVESHAPWYTHWFWMLADIATAYQEGGADYIYALLTGYEDAPGGAEMAEGMYYNAAFPGHQMAMSPPLSKDFFIEYQPDSGATGSLDQNAKDVTAFLAWAADPRLDTRKRLGWQVLLYLLITTLLLYAVKKRIWARVKH
;
A
#
# COMPACT_ATOMS: atom_id res chain seq x y z
N MET A 1 9.10 18.23 -9.59
CA MET A 1 7.74 17.83 -9.19
C MET A 1 7.12 19.03 -8.49
N GLN A 2 5.91 19.47 -8.85
CA GLN A 2 5.33 20.77 -8.44
C GLN A 2 4.84 20.83 -6.98
N GLY A 3 5.60 20.30 -5.99
CA GLY A 3 5.39 20.54 -4.54
C GLY A 3 3.97 20.30 -3.95
N GLY A 4 3.03 19.72 -4.70
CA GLY A 4 1.62 19.61 -4.33
C GLY A 4 0.74 20.84 -4.64
N ALA A 5 1.18 21.80 -5.46
CA ALA A 5 0.46 23.06 -5.70
C ALA A 5 -0.82 22.93 -6.54
N LEU A 6 -0.92 21.89 -7.38
CA LEU A 6 -2.13 21.52 -8.11
C LEU A 6 -2.55 20.10 -7.69
N PRO A 7 -3.87 19.83 -7.57
CA PRO A 7 -4.36 18.50 -7.27
C PRO A 7 -3.94 17.56 -8.40
N LEU A 8 -3.17 16.55 -8.03
CA LEU A 8 -2.73 15.48 -8.92
C LEU A 8 -3.89 14.51 -9.13
N ASP A 9 -3.93 13.87 -10.30
CA ASP A 9 -4.95 12.85 -10.56
C ASP A 9 -4.82 11.71 -9.54
N LEU A 10 -5.93 11.43 -8.86
CA LEU A 10 -5.99 10.45 -7.79
C LEU A 10 -6.30 9.04 -8.30
N SER A 11 -6.59 8.88 -9.59
CA SER A 11 -6.97 7.58 -10.17
C SER A 11 -5.93 6.47 -9.96
N LEU A 12 -4.63 6.83 -9.95
CA LEU A 12 -3.52 5.88 -9.84
C LEU A 12 -2.55 6.20 -8.69
N ILE A 13 -2.94 7.10 -7.78
CA ILE A 13 -2.03 7.62 -6.73
C ILE A 13 -1.49 6.53 -5.81
N VAL A 14 -2.32 5.54 -5.44
CA VAL A 14 -1.91 4.40 -4.59
C VAL A 14 -0.84 3.55 -5.25
N LYS A 15 -0.81 3.46 -6.58
CA LYS A 15 0.23 2.71 -7.31
C LYS A 15 1.47 3.55 -7.60
N ALA A 16 1.31 4.87 -7.66
CA ALA A 16 2.36 5.83 -7.96
C ALA A 16 3.17 6.28 -6.73
N ARG A 17 2.82 5.75 -5.55
CA ARG A 17 3.48 6.06 -4.27
C ARG A 17 3.85 4.76 -3.59
N GLY A 18 4.96 4.77 -2.87
CA GLY A 18 5.43 3.63 -2.10
C GLY A 18 6.27 4.11 -0.92
N VAL A 19 6.25 3.34 0.15
CA VAL A 19 7.18 3.50 1.26
C VAL A 19 8.47 2.79 0.86
N GLU A 20 9.56 3.55 0.69
CA GLU A 20 10.87 2.96 0.44
C GLU A 20 11.42 2.40 1.76
N SER A 21 11.47 1.06 1.84
CA SER A 21 12.16 0.37 2.93
C SER A 21 13.55 -0.04 2.47
N HIS A 22 14.60 0.54 3.07
CA HIS A 22 15.99 0.19 2.76
C HIS A 22 16.44 -0.99 3.64
N ALA A 23 15.97 -2.19 3.30
CA ALA A 23 16.44 -3.40 3.98
C ALA A 23 17.90 -3.73 3.55
N PRO A 24 18.81 -4.07 4.48
CA PRO A 24 20.16 -4.52 4.14
C PRO A 24 20.13 -5.78 3.25
N TRP A 25 21.03 -5.86 2.26
CA TRP A 25 21.04 -6.89 1.22
C TRP A 25 20.93 -8.34 1.74
N TYR A 26 21.50 -8.64 2.91
CA TYR A 26 21.52 -9.98 3.49
C TYR A 26 20.18 -10.42 4.10
N THR A 27 19.26 -9.48 4.38
CA THR A 27 17.90 -9.76 4.87
C THR A 27 16.90 -9.96 3.74
N HIS A 28 17.27 -9.64 2.50
CA HIS A 28 16.39 -9.60 1.34
C HIS A 28 15.64 -10.92 1.09
N TRP A 29 16.27 -12.07 1.35
CA TRP A 29 15.61 -13.36 1.11
C TRP A 29 14.50 -13.68 2.12
N PHE A 30 14.61 -13.21 3.36
CA PHE A 30 13.56 -13.33 4.38
C PHE A 30 12.38 -12.40 4.07
N TRP A 31 12.67 -11.16 3.70
CA TRP A 31 11.65 -10.19 3.28
C TRP A 31 10.94 -10.64 2.00
N MET A 32 11.68 -11.15 1.02
CA MET A 32 11.08 -11.72 -0.20
C MET A 32 10.15 -12.89 0.11
N LEU A 33 10.51 -13.79 1.02
CA LEU A 33 9.63 -14.89 1.44
C LEU A 33 8.39 -14.36 2.18
N ALA A 34 8.56 -13.36 3.04
CA ALA A 34 7.45 -12.71 3.73
C ALA A 34 6.52 -12.03 2.71
N ASP A 35 7.04 -11.27 1.76
CA ASP A 35 6.26 -10.59 0.72
C ASP A 35 5.52 -11.57 -0.18
N ILE A 36 6.12 -12.72 -0.51
CA ILE A 36 5.44 -13.80 -1.25
C ILE A 36 4.31 -14.40 -0.41
N ALA A 37 4.52 -14.58 0.90
CA ALA A 37 3.53 -15.16 1.80
C ALA A 37 2.38 -14.20 2.13
N THR A 38 2.67 -12.91 2.28
CA THR A 38 1.69 -11.87 2.66
C THR A 38 1.10 -11.14 1.46
N ALA A 39 1.73 -11.24 0.28
CA ALA A 39 1.39 -10.48 -0.92
C ALA A 39 1.32 -8.96 -0.65
N TYR A 40 2.23 -8.44 0.19
CA TYR A 40 2.21 -7.04 0.62
C TYR A 40 2.42 -6.11 -0.60
N GLN A 41 1.35 -5.41 -0.97
CA GLN A 41 1.26 -4.49 -2.11
C GLN A 41 0.71 -3.12 -1.66
N GLU A 42 0.56 -2.90 -0.36
CA GLU A 42 -0.21 -1.79 0.22
C GLU A 42 0.64 -0.58 0.59
N GLY A 43 1.94 -0.58 0.31
CA GLY A 43 2.85 0.52 0.67
C GLY A 43 2.41 1.90 0.15
N GLY A 44 1.68 1.98 -0.97
CA GLY A 44 1.12 3.24 -1.44
C GLY A 44 -0.17 3.65 -0.74
N ALA A 45 -0.98 2.70 -0.27
CA ALA A 45 -2.15 2.98 0.54
C ALA A 45 -1.72 3.47 1.92
N ASP A 46 -0.75 2.80 2.54
CA ASP A 46 -0.16 3.20 3.82
C ASP A 46 0.48 4.58 3.75
N TYR A 47 1.14 4.91 2.64
CA TYR A 47 1.65 6.25 2.39
C TYR A 47 0.54 7.30 2.39
N ILE A 48 -0.59 7.05 1.73
CA ILE A 48 -1.72 8.00 1.70
C ILE A 48 -2.35 8.15 3.07
N TYR A 49 -2.55 7.05 3.78
CA TYR A 49 -3.07 7.09 5.14
C TYR A 49 -2.16 7.92 6.07
N ALA A 50 -0.84 7.69 6.01
CA ALA A 50 0.14 8.47 6.75
C ALA A 50 0.17 9.95 6.31
N LEU A 51 -0.04 10.22 5.02
CA LEU A 51 -0.14 11.58 4.50
C LEU A 51 -1.38 12.32 5.04
N LEU A 52 -2.54 11.66 5.07
CA LEU A 52 -3.79 12.27 5.54
C LEU A 52 -3.80 12.51 7.06
N THR A 53 -3.09 11.68 7.82
CA THR A 53 -3.03 11.76 9.29
C THR A 53 -1.83 12.54 9.82
N GLY A 54 -0.77 12.69 9.03
CA GLY A 54 0.52 13.26 9.44
C GLY A 54 0.65 14.78 9.33
N TYR A 55 -0.46 15.51 9.33
CA TYR A 55 -0.45 16.98 9.40
C TYR A 55 -0.24 17.44 10.85
N GLU A 56 0.92 18.05 11.09
CA GLU A 56 1.35 18.50 12.41
C GLU A 56 2.09 19.85 12.31
N ASP A 57 2.36 20.49 13.44
CA ASP A 57 3.19 21.69 13.47
C ASP A 57 4.66 21.34 13.22
N ALA A 58 5.38 22.21 12.50
CA ALA A 58 6.77 21.98 12.14
C ALA A 58 7.65 21.87 13.42
N PRO A 59 8.34 20.74 13.65
CA PRO A 59 9.18 20.56 14.83
C PRO A 59 10.31 21.59 14.83
N GLY A 60 10.51 22.26 15.96
CA GLY A 60 11.56 23.28 16.12
C GLY A 60 11.25 24.62 15.45
N GLY A 61 10.00 24.89 15.03
CA GLY A 61 9.61 26.18 14.46
C GLY A 61 10.24 26.46 13.09
N ALA A 62 10.59 25.40 12.34
CA ALA A 62 11.14 25.53 11.01
C ALA A 62 10.23 26.39 10.13
N GLU A 63 10.81 27.43 9.52
CA GLU A 63 10.05 28.32 8.64
C GLU A 63 9.60 27.55 7.39
N MET A 64 8.29 27.42 7.27
CA MET A 64 7.65 26.89 6.07
C MET A 64 7.65 27.98 5.01
N ALA A 65 7.92 27.61 3.74
CA ALA A 65 7.73 28.55 2.65
C ALA A 65 6.27 28.99 2.58
N GLU A 66 6.02 30.21 2.07
CA GLU A 66 4.68 30.79 2.00
C GLU A 66 3.70 29.85 1.27
N GLY A 67 2.58 29.52 1.93
CA GLY A 67 1.58 28.58 1.40
C GLY A 67 1.91 27.10 1.56
N MET A 68 2.98 26.73 2.27
CA MET A 68 3.34 25.34 2.57
C MET A 68 2.92 24.92 3.97
N TYR A 69 2.50 23.66 4.09
CA TYR A 69 2.09 22.98 5.32
C TYR A 69 3.03 21.84 5.65
N TYR A 70 3.27 21.64 6.95
CA TYR A 70 4.15 20.56 7.40
C TYR A 70 3.42 19.22 7.39
N ASN A 71 4.10 18.20 6.87
CA ASN A 71 3.60 16.83 6.88
C ASN A 71 4.73 15.83 7.14
N ALA A 72 4.57 14.98 8.15
CA ALA A 72 5.59 14.03 8.56
C ALA A 72 5.87 12.94 7.51
N ALA A 73 4.85 12.53 6.75
CA ALA A 73 4.95 11.47 5.75
C ALA A 73 5.43 11.97 4.37
N PHE A 74 5.29 13.28 4.09
CA PHE A 74 5.69 13.83 2.80
C PHE A 74 7.23 13.95 2.68
N PRO A 75 7.83 13.49 1.56
CA PRO A 75 9.26 13.68 1.32
C PRO A 75 9.63 15.17 1.33
N GLY A 76 10.54 15.56 2.22
CA GLY A 76 10.94 16.97 2.40
C GLY A 76 10.02 17.78 3.31
N HIS A 77 9.01 17.16 3.90
CA HIS A 77 8.13 17.69 4.96
C HIS A 77 7.37 19.00 4.66
N GLN A 78 7.52 19.58 3.47
CA GLN A 78 6.82 20.79 3.05
C GLN A 78 5.89 20.48 1.89
N MET A 79 4.59 20.67 2.10
CA MET A 79 3.55 20.33 1.14
C MET A 79 2.63 21.54 0.90
N ALA A 80 2.37 21.89 -0.36
CA ALA A 80 1.47 23.01 -0.71
C ALA A 80 -0.03 22.69 -0.50
N MET A 81 -0.38 21.43 -0.19
CA MET A 81 -1.75 21.00 0.07
C MET A 81 -2.12 21.22 1.55
N SER A 82 -3.14 22.04 1.79
CA SER A 82 -3.74 22.24 3.11
C SER A 82 -4.34 20.94 3.67
N PRO A 83 -4.44 20.78 5.00
CA PRO A 83 -5.04 19.59 5.62
C PRO A 83 -6.47 19.36 5.10
N PRO A 84 -6.75 18.24 4.40
CA PRO A 84 -8.06 17.98 3.83
C PRO A 84 -9.06 17.42 4.85
N LEU A 85 -8.54 16.80 5.92
CA LEU A 85 -9.29 16.25 7.03
C LEU A 85 -8.79 16.91 8.31
N SER A 86 -9.69 17.19 9.26
CA SER A 86 -9.32 17.72 10.56
C SER A 86 -9.83 16.83 11.68
N LYS A 87 -9.24 16.98 12.87
CA LYS A 87 -9.67 16.26 14.08
C LYS A 87 -11.04 16.75 14.58
N ASP A 88 -11.43 17.96 14.20
CA ASP A 88 -12.61 18.65 14.70
C ASP A 88 -13.80 18.62 13.73
N PHE A 89 -13.59 18.19 12.47
CA PHE A 89 -14.61 18.16 11.42
C PHE A 89 -14.94 16.71 11.08
N PHE A 90 -16.02 16.21 11.67
CA PHE A 90 -16.51 14.86 11.48
C PHE A 90 -17.40 14.82 10.23
N ILE A 91 -17.13 13.87 9.34
CA ILE A 91 -18.07 13.52 8.27
C ILE A 91 -19.18 12.70 8.94
N GLU A 92 -20.44 13.07 8.69
CA GLU A 92 -21.58 12.30 9.17
C GLU A 92 -21.76 11.08 8.26
N TYR A 93 -21.55 9.90 8.83
CA TYR A 93 -21.80 8.63 8.16
C TYR A 93 -23.26 8.22 8.35
N GLN A 94 -23.74 7.33 7.47
CA GLN A 94 -25.09 6.77 7.63
C GLN A 94 -25.22 6.10 9.01
N PRO A 95 -26.36 6.29 9.71
CA PRO A 95 -26.54 5.84 11.09
C PRO A 95 -26.33 4.33 11.27
N ASP A 96 -26.55 3.55 10.21
CA ASP A 96 -26.48 2.09 10.23
C ASP A 96 -25.07 1.55 9.93
N SER A 97 -24.12 2.43 9.61
CA SER A 97 -22.76 2.05 9.18
C SER A 97 -21.83 1.66 10.33
N GLY A 98 -22.13 2.11 11.56
CA GLY A 98 -21.26 1.94 12.72
C GLY A 98 -19.96 2.77 12.67
N ALA A 99 -19.80 3.66 11.68
CA ALA A 99 -18.62 4.51 11.54
C ALA A 99 -18.65 5.70 12.52
N THR A 100 -17.49 6.02 13.10
CA THR A 100 -17.35 7.08 14.12
C THR A 100 -17.09 8.47 13.54
N GLY A 101 -16.77 8.56 12.24
CA GLY A 101 -16.41 9.83 11.58
C GLY A 101 -15.09 10.45 12.02
N SER A 102 -14.30 9.75 12.84
CA SER A 102 -13.00 10.23 13.34
C SER A 102 -11.98 10.43 12.21
N LEU A 103 -10.95 11.26 12.45
CA LEU A 103 -9.87 11.49 11.49
C LEU A 103 -9.25 10.18 10.97
N ASP A 104 -8.95 9.25 11.89
CA ASP A 104 -8.38 7.93 11.56
C ASP A 104 -9.32 7.11 10.67
N GLN A 105 -10.61 7.08 11.01
CA GLN A 105 -11.63 6.37 10.22
C GLN A 105 -11.77 6.99 8.82
N ASN A 106 -11.89 8.31 8.74
CA ASN A 106 -12.04 9.02 7.47
C ASN A 106 -10.80 8.81 6.58
N ALA A 107 -9.60 8.88 7.16
CA ALA A 107 -8.37 8.64 6.44
C ALA A 107 -8.28 7.19 5.92
N LYS A 108 -8.68 6.20 6.72
CA LYS A 108 -8.76 4.79 6.30
C LYS A 108 -9.75 4.60 5.16
N ASP A 109 -10.95 5.16 5.27
CA ASP A 109 -12.00 4.99 4.27
C ASP A 109 -11.63 5.63 2.92
N VAL A 110 -11.11 6.86 2.94
CA VAL A 110 -10.61 7.54 1.74
C VAL A 110 -9.47 6.75 1.11
N THR A 111 -8.54 6.27 1.93
CA THR A 111 -7.41 5.45 1.46
C THR A 111 -7.90 4.14 0.82
N ALA A 112 -8.84 3.45 1.46
CA ALA A 112 -9.43 2.21 0.94
C ALA A 112 -10.16 2.44 -0.38
N PHE A 113 -10.92 3.54 -0.49
CA PHE A 113 -11.58 3.94 -1.72
C PHE A 113 -10.58 4.22 -2.85
N LEU A 114 -9.50 4.97 -2.58
CA LEU A 114 -8.46 5.25 -3.57
C LEU A 114 -7.70 3.97 -3.97
N ALA A 115 -7.49 3.03 -3.04
CA ALA A 115 -6.86 1.75 -3.34
C ALA A 115 -7.74 0.90 -4.27
N TRP A 116 -9.04 0.87 -4.01
CA TRP A 116 -10.00 0.24 -4.90
C TRP A 116 -10.07 0.93 -6.27
N ALA A 117 -10.11 2.26 -6.32
CA ALA A 117 -10.16 3.02 -7.57
C ALA A 117 -8.92 2.76 -8.44
N ALA A 118 -7.75 2.63 -7.81
CA ALA A 118 -6.50 2.30 -8.50
C ALA A 118 -6.44 0.83 -8.99
N ASP A 119 -7.17 -0.09 -8.37
CA ASP A 119 -7.21 -1.50 -8.77
C ASP A 119 -8.58 -2.18 -8.53
N PRO A 120 -9.60 -1.90 -9.36
CA PRO A 120 -10.93 -2.46 -9.16
C PRO A 120 -10.99 -3.98 -9.43
N ARG A 121 -9.92 -4.57 -10.00
CA ARG A 121 -9.83 -6.01 -10.33
C ARG A 121 -8.95 -6.79 -9.38
N LEU A 122 -8.51 -6.18 -8.27
CA LEU A 122 -7.61 -6.77 -7.29
C LEU A 122 -8.10 -8.14 -6.78
N ASP A 123 -9.39 -8.24 -6.42
CA ASP A 123 -9.97 -9.50 -5.93
C ASP A 123 -9.98 -10.61 -6.98
N THR A 124 -10.29 -10.24 -8.23
CA THR A 124 -10.28 -11.19 -9.35
C THR A 124 -8.86 -11.70 -9.60
N ARG A 125 -7.85 -10.82 -9.54
CA ARG A 125 -6.44 -11.20 -9.70
C ARG A 125 -5.97 -12.10 -8.54
N LYS A 126 -6.30 -11.76 -7.28
CA LYS A 126 -5.96 -12.58 -6.11
C LYS A 126 -6.58 -13.98 -6.21
N ARG A 127 -7.85 -14.06 -6.58
CA ARG A 127 -8.56 -15.34 -6.78
C ARG A 127 -7.91 -16.21 -7.86
N LEU A 128 -7.62 -15.62 -9.02
CA LEU A 128 -6.94 -16.33 -10.12
C LEU A 128 -5.53 -16.77 -9.71
N GLY A 129 -4.77 -15.91 -9.03
CA GLY A 129 -3.42 -16.24 -8.54
C GLY A 129 -3.42 -17.48 -7.64
N TRP A 130 -4.41 -17.59 -6.74
CA TRP A 130 -4.54 -18.74 -5.85
C TRP A 130 -4.88 -20.04 -6.60
N GLN A 131 -5.73 -19.97 -7.62
CA GLN A 131 -6.04 -21.11 -8.49
C GLN A 131 -4.81 -21.57 -9.28
N VAL A 132 -4.03 -20.64 -9.82
CA VAL A 132 -2.80 -20.93 -10.57
C VAL A 132 -1.74 -21.56 -9.66
N LEU A 133 -1.56 -21.04 -8.45
CA LEU A 133 -0.59 -21.60 -7.50
C LEU A 133 -0.94 -23.04 -7.08
N LEU A 134 -2.22 -23.32 -6.85
CA LEU A 134 -2.67 -24.70 -6.59
C LEU A 134 -2.41 -25.62 -7.79
N TYR A 135 -2.72 -25.17 -9.00
CA TYR A 135 -2.44 -25.92 -10.23
C TYR A 135 -0.94 -26.21 -10.42
N LEU A 136 -0.08 -25.22 -10.19
CA LEU A 136 1.36 -25.37 -10.29
C LEU A 136 1.92 -26.31 -9.23
N LEU A 137 1.40 -26.27 -7.99
CA LEU A 137 1.80 -27.20 -6.94
C LEU A 137 1.52 -28.66 -7.35
N ILE A 138 0.30 -28.95 -7.81
CA ILE A 138 -0.10 -30.29 -8.24
C ILE A 138 0.74 -30.74 -9.44
N THR A 139 0.86 -29.89 -10.47
CA THR A 139 1.66 -30.19 -11.67
C THR A 139 3.11 -30.47 -11.31
N THR A 140 3.69 -29.69 -10.39
CA THR A 140 5.08 -29.87 -9.93
C THR A 140 5.25 -31.21 -9.22
N LEU A 141 4.32 -31.61 -8.35
CA LEU A 141 4.37 -32.91 -7.68
C LEU A 141 4.27 -34.08 -8.66
N LEU A 142 3.39 -33.97 -9.67
CA LEU A 142 3.26 -34.99 -10.71
C LEU A 142 4.53 -35.10 -11.56
N LEU A 143 5.09 -33.97 -12.02
CA LEU A 143 6.34 -33.94 -12.78
C LEU A 143 7.52 -34.47 -11.94
N TYR A 144 7.57 -34.15 -10.65
CA TYR A 144 8.57 -34.68 -9.73
C TYR A 144 8.46 -36.20 -9.58
N ALA A 145 7.25 -36.74 -9.44
CA ALA A 145 7.02 -38.19 -9.37
C ALA A 145 7.43 -38.89 -10.68
N VAL A 146 7.10 -38.30 -11.84
CA VAL A 146 7.52 -38.82 -13.16
C VAL A 146 9.04 -38.78 -13.30
N LYS A 147 9.69 -37.66 -12.95
CA LYS A 147 11.15 -37.55 -12.91
C LYS A 147 11.75 -38.65 -12.05
N LYS A 148 11.29 -38.82 -10.81
CA LYS A 148 11.81 -39.84 -9.90
C LYS A 148 11.65 -41.26 -10.48
N ARG A 149 10.53 -41.54 -11.14
CA ARG A 149 10.27 -42.85 -11.77
C ARG A 149 11.15 -43.15 -12.98
N ILE A 150 11.41 -42.15 -13.83
CA ILE A 150 12.27 -42.30 -15.02
C ILE A 150 13.73 -42.50 -14.60
N TRP A 151 14.22 -41.65 -13.68
CA TRP A 151 15.61 -41.69 -13.25
C TRP A 151 15.95 -42.92 -12.39
N ALA A 152 14.97 -43.55 -11.74
CA ALA A 152 15.17 -44.85 -11.07
C ALA A 152 15.56 -46.00 -12.01
N ARG A 153 15.36 -45.87 -13.34
CA ARG A 153 15.74 -46.89 -14.33
C ARG A 153 17.14 -46.72 -14.88
N VAL A 154 17.80 -45.60 -14.60
CA VAL A 154 19.16 -45.34 -15.03
C VAL A 154 20.09 -45.84 -13.92
N LYS A 155 20.96 -46.80 -14.23
CA LYS A 155 22.01 -47.24 -13.29
C LYS A 155 22.94 -46.07 -13.01
N HIS A 156 23.18 -45.81 -11.73
CA HIS A 156 24.32 -45.02 -11.27
C HIS A 156 25.59 -45.87 -11.31
#